data_AF-A0A0S9PZA1-F1
#
_entry.id   AF-A0A0S9PZA1-F1
#
_cell.length_a   1.000
_cell.length_b   1.000
_cell.length_c   1.000
_cell.angle_alpha   90.00
_cell.angle_beta   90.00
_cell.angle_gamma   90.00
#
_symmetry.space_group_name_H-M   'P 1'
#
loop_
_entity.id
_entity.type
_entity.pdbx_description
1 polymer ?
#
loop_
_entity_poly.entity_id
_entity_poly.type
_entity_poly.pdbx_seq_one_letter_code
_entity_poly.pdbx_strand_id
1 'polypeptide(L)'
;MSGFRVDLAELQRVVDAAGATQRELDAALDRVAARVARLDATWTGAAADAHDQAHARWAAAYEEMRGALADLRTAAGVAHDRYEAAVASNLAAWGAVR
;
A
#
# COMPACT_ATOMS: atom_id res chain seq x y z
N MET A 1 -3.56 29.89 15.83
CA MET A 1 -3.93 28.89 14.80
C MET A 1 -2.97 27.72 14.93
N SER A 2 -3.44 26.58 15.42
CA SER A 2 -2.63 25.35 15.43
C SER A 2 -2.58 24.83 14.00
N GLY A 3 -1.46 25.03 13.31
CA GLY A 3 -1.26 24.48 11.98
C GLY A 3 -1.32 22.95 12.06
N PHE A 4 -2.15 22.33 11.20
CA PHE A 4 -2.12 20.90 10.98
C PHE A 4 -0.69 20.53 10.53
N ARG A 5 0.08 19.90 11.42
CA ARG A 5 1.38 19.32 11.09
C ARG A 5 1.14 17.84 10.87
N VAL A 6 1.08 17.44 9.61
CA VAL A 6 1.12 16.01 9.26
C VAL A 6 2.50 15.51 9.67
N ASP A 7 2.53 14.50 10.54
CA ASP A 7 3.77 13.77 10.82
C ASP A 7 4.06 12.86 9.60
N LEU A 8 4.96 13.33 8.75
CA LEU A 8 5.31 12.65 7.51
C LEU A 8 6.02 11.32 7.77
N ALA A 9 6.69 11.17 8.92
CA ALA A 9 7.32 9.91 9.30
C ALA A 9 6.28 8.89 9.78
N GLU A 10 5.25 9.33 10.52
CA GLU A 10 4.10 8.48 10.84
C GLU A 10 3.34 8.05 9.58
N LEU A 11 3.10 8.98 8.65
CA LEU A 11 2.45 8.66 7.37
C LEU A 11 3.23 7.58 6.60
N GLN A 12 4.54 7.74 6.48
CA GLN A 12 5.39 6.74 5.82
C GLN A 12 5.31 5.37 6.51
N ARG A 13 5.36 5.35 7.85
CA ARG A 13 5.22 4.11 8.64
C ARG A 13 3.88 3.41 8.40
N VAL A 14 2.78 4.14 8.36
CA VAL A 14 1.45 3.58 8.08
C VAL A 14 1.38 2.99 6.67
N VAL A 15 1.91 3.69 5.67
CA VAL A 15 1.94 3.18 4.29
C VAL A 15 2.81 1.94 4.16
N ASP A 16 3.93 1.88 4.89
CA ASP A 16 4.80 0.70 4.90
C ASP A 16 4.16 -0.51 5.59
N ALA A 17 3.49 -0.29 6.72
CA ALA A 17 2.71 -1.32 7.40
C ALA A 17 1.57 -1.85 6.52
N ALA A 18 0.83 -0.96 5.86
CA ALA A 18 -0.23 -1.36 4.92
C ALA A 18 0.33 -2.22 3.78
N GLY A 19 1.48 -1.85 3.20
CA GLY A 19 2.14 -2.64 2.17
C GLY A 19 2.69 -3.99 2.67
N ALA A 20 3.00 -4.14 3.96
CA ALA A 20 3.38 -5.43 4.54
C ALA A 20 2.16 -6.35 4.68
N THR A 21 1.08 -5.87 5.29
CA THR A 21 -0.19 -6.60 5.42
C THR A 21 -0.71 -7.08 4.06
N GLN A 22 -0.60 -6.22 3.05
CA GLN A 22 -0.90 -6.53 1.65
C GLN A 22 -0.17 -7.83 1.24
N ARG A 23 1.16 -7.86 1.27
CA ARG A 23 1.96 -9.04 0.89
C ARG A 23 1.60 -10.32 1.66
N GLU A 24 1.19 -10.20 2.92
CA GLU A 24 0.75 -11.35 3.71
C GLU A 24 -0.58 -11.93 3.20
N LEU A 25 -1.51 -11.06 2.81
CA LEU A 25 -2.79 -11.46 2.22
C LEU A 25 -2.60 -12.14 0.86
N ASP A 26 -1.69 -11.64 0.01
CA ASP A 26 -1.31 -12.29 -1.26
C ASP A 26 -0.87 -13.73 -1.02
N ALA A 27 0.12 -13.90 -0.14
CA ALA A 27 0.66 -15.21 0.14
C ALA A 27 -0.41 -16.16 0.71
N ALA A 28 -1.39 -15.64 1.47
CA ALA A 28 -2.49 -16.45 1.99
C ALA A 28 -3.42 -16.94 0.87
N LEU A 29 -3.72 -16.08 -0.10
CA LEU A 29 -4.64 -16.42 -1.18
C LEU A 29 -4.00 -17.28 -2.26
N ASP A 30 -2.71 -17.08 -2.55
CA ASP A 30 -1.94 -18.00 -3.38
C ASP A 30 -1.92 -19.41 -2.77
N ARG A 31 -1.79 -19.50 -1.43
CA ARG A 31 -1.88 -20.79 -0.72
C ARG A 31 -3.26 -21.42 -0.86
N VAL A 32 -4.33 -20.64 -0.75
CA VAL A 32 -5.70 -21.13 -0.95
C VAL A 32 -5.88 -21.61 -2.39
N ALA A 33 -5.55 -20.79 -3.39
CA ALA A 33 -5.65 -21.15 -4.81
C ALA A 33 -4.86 -22.41 -5.14
N ALA A 34 -3.62 -22.53 -4.65
CA ALA A 34 -2.81 -23.73 -4.85
C ALA A 34 -3.36 -24.97 -4.11
N ARG A 35 -4.15 -24.79 -3.04
CA ARG A 35 -4.83 -25.90 -2.36
C ARG A 35 -6.06 -26.34 -3.14
N VAL A 36 -6.81 -25.38 -3.67
CA VAL A 36 -7.97 -25.59 -4.55
C VAL A 36 -7.56 -26.32 -5.83
N ALA A 37 -6.54 -25.83 -6.55
CA ALA A 37 -6.04 -26.47 -7.76
C ALA A 37 -5.52 -27.91 -7.54
N ARG A 38 -5.15 -28.27 -6.31
CA ARG A 38 -4.79 -29.65 -5.95
C ARG A 38 -6.00 -30.56 -5.71
N LEU A 39 -7.17 -29.99 -5.43
CA LEU A 39 -8.45 -30.69 -5.25
C LEU A 39 -9.24 -30.86 -6.56
N ASP A 40 -8.81 -30.19 -7.65
CA ASP A 40 -9.44 -30.16 -8.98
C ASP A 40 -9.66 -31.52 -9.65
N ALA A 41 -9.04 -32.61 -9.15
CA ALA A 41 -9.40 -33.95 -9.60
C ALA A 41 -10.85 -34.34 -9.24
N THR A 42 -11.50 -33.60 -8.32
CA THR A 42 -12.84 -33.92 -7.79
C THR A 42 -13.78 -32.72 -7.62
N TRP A 43 -13.28 -31.48 -7.71
CA TRP A 43 -14.09 -30.29 -7.45
C TRP A 43 -14.46 -29.59 -8.76
N THR A 44 -15.68 -29.87 -9.25
CA THR A 44 -16.25 -29.23 -10.45
C THR A 44 -17.67 -28.74 -10.17
N GLY A 45 -18.23 -27.93 -11.07
CA GLY A 45 -19.58 -27.39 -11.00
C GLY A 45 -19.67 -26.02 -10.31
N ALA A 46 -20.88 -25.57 -10.01
CA ALA A 46 -21.16 -24.18 -9.63
C ALA A 46 -20.34 -23.63 -8.44
N ALA A 47 -19.89 -24.50 -7.53
CA ALA A 47 -19.04 -24.10 -6.42
C ALA A 47 -17.60 -23.74 -6.86
N ALA A 48 -17.06 -24.43 -7.86
CA ALA A 48 -15.76 -24.12 -8.46
C ALA A 48 -15.84 -22.79 -9.22
N ASP A 49 -16.87 -22.61 -10.06
CA ASP A 49 -17.07 -21.36 -10.81
C ASP A 49 -17.24 -20.14 -9.88
N ALA A 50 -17.93 -20.32 -8.74
CA ALA A 50 -18.10 -19.26 -7.75
C ALA A 50 -16.78 -18.91 -7.03
N HIS A 51 -15.91 -19.90 -6.81
CA HIS A 51 -14.58 -19.67 -6.27
C HIS A 51 -13.72 -18.86 -7.24
N ASP A 52 -13.67 -19.25 -8.51
CA ASP A 52 -12.88 -18.57 -9.54
C ASP A 52 -13.32 -17.11 -9.70
N GLN A 53 -14.63 -16.85 -9.72
CA GLN A 53 -15.17 -15.49 -9.75
C GLN A 53 -14.83 -14.70 -8.49
N ALA A 54 -14.87 -15.32 -7.30
CA ALA A 54 -14.47 -14.67 -6.06
C ALA A 54 -12.98 -14.33 -6.08
N HIS A 55 -12.14 -15.26 -6.55
CA HIS A 55 -10.70 -15.07 -6.67
C HIS A 55 -10.36 -13.96 -7.66
N ALA A 56 -10.98 -13.95 -8.85
CA ALA A 56 -10.78 -12.90 -9.86
C ALA A 56 -11.18 -11.51 -9.36
N ARG A 57 -12.34 -11.40 -8.69
CA ARG A 57 -12.77 -10.12 -8.08
C ARG A 57 -11.81 -9.65 -7.01
N TRP A 58 -11.32 -10.58 -6.18
CA TRP A 58 -10.36 -10.24 -5.14
C TRP A 58 -9.04 -9.75 -5.75
N ALA A 59 -8.50 -10.44 -6.76
CA ALA A 59 -7.28 -10.05 -7.43
C ALA A 59 -7.39 -8.65 -8.06
N ALA A 60 -8.53 -8.33 -8.67
CA ALA A 60 -8.79 -7.01 -9.24
C ALA A 60 -8.84 -5.91 -8.16
N ALA A 61 -9.61 -6.10 -7.08
CA ALA A 61 -9.68 -5.16 -5.97
C ALA A 61 -8.31 -4.95 -5.30
N TYR A 62 -7.49 -5.99 -5.31
CA TYR A 62 -6.17 -5.96 -4.73
C TYR A 62 -5.17 -5.16 -5.58
N GLU A 63 -5.19 -5.29 -6.91
CA GLU A 63 -4.41 -4.44 -7.81
C GLU A 63 -4.77 -2.95 -7.65
N GLU A 64 -6.06 -2.64 -7.45
CA GLU A 64 -6.49 -1.27 -7.15
C GLU A 64 -5.87 -0.77 -5.83
N MET A 65 -5.89 -1.59 -4.78
CA MET A 65 -5.27 -1.24 -3.49
C MET A 65 -3.74 -1.05 -3.61
N ARG A 66 -3.06 -1.89 -4.40
CA ARG A 66 -1.62 -1.75 -4.68
C ARG A 66 -1.30 -0.42 -5.36
N GLY A 67 -2.11 -0.03 -6.35
CA GLY A 67 -1.98 1.26 -7.01
C GLY A 67 -2.15 2.42 -6.02
N ALA A 68 -3.23 2.40 -5.23
CA ALA A 68 -3.49 3.43 -4.23
C ALA A 68 -2.36 3.56 -3.19
N LEU A 69 -1.79 2.44 -2.73
CA LEU A 69 -0.65 2.45 -1.80
C LEU A 69 0.62 3.01 -2.45
N ALA A 70 0.87 2.73 -3.73
CA ALA A 70 1.99 3.30 -4.47
C ALA A 70 1.85 4.82 -4.63
N ASP A 71 0.64 5.30 -4.93
CA ASP A 71 0.33 6.73 -5.01
C ASP A 71 0.54 7.42 -3.65
N LEU A 72 0.07 6.81 -2.57
CA LEU A 72 0.28 7.32 -1.20
C LEU A 72 1.77 7.39 -0.84
N ARG A 73 2.56 6.36 -1.18
CA ARG A 73 4.02 6.37 -0.97
C ARG A 73 4.69 7.51 -1.72
N THR A 74 4.29 7.72 -2.99
CA THR A 74 4.82 8.80 -3.82
C THR A 74 4.49 10.17 -3.23
N ALA A 75 3.23 10.37 -2.82
CA ALA A 75 2.79 11.62 -2.19
C ALA A 75 3.51 11.89 -0.86
N ALA A 76 3.72 10.85 -0.04
CA ALA A 76 4.46 10.95 1.22
C ALA A 76 5.93 11.34 0.99
N GLY A 77 6.60 10.72 0.02
CA GLY A 77 7.98 11.05 -0.36
C GLY A 77 8.11 12.49 -0.85
N VAL A 78 7.24 12.93 -1.77
CA VAL A 78 7.22 14.31 -2.26
C VAL A 78 6.98 15.32 -1.14
N ALA A 79 6.11 15.00 -0.19
CA ALA A 79 5.87 15.85 0.97
C ALA A 79 7.10 15.93 1.88
N HIS A 80 7.80 14.81 2.10
CA HIS A 80 9.02 14.75 2.90
C HIS A 80 10.12 15.63 2.29
N ASP A 81 10.43 15.44 1.01
CA ASP A 81 11.47 16.19 0.29
C ASP A 81 11.20 17.71 0.32
N ARG A 82 9.94 18.10 0.09
CA ARG A 82 9.54 19.53 0.13
C ARG A 82 9.67 20.13 1.52
N TYR A 83 9.35 19.36 2.56
CA TYR A 83 9.46 19.85 3.94
C TYR A 83 10.92 20.02 4.36
N GLU A 84 11.79 19.04 4.03
CA GLU A 84 13.22 19.14 4.30
C GLU A 84 13.87 20.31 3.55
N ALA A 85 13.55 20.48 2.25
CA ALA A 85 14.07 21.58 1.45
C ALA A 85 13.66 22.96 2.01
N ALA A 86 12.41 23.10 2.48
CA ALA A 86 11.93 24.34 3.10
C ALA A 86 12.65 24.64 4.43
N VAL A 87 12.89 23.64 5.25
CA VAL A 87 13.65 23.78 6.51
C VAL A 87 15.10 24.17 6.22
N ALA A 88 15.76 23.48 5.28
CA ALA A 88 17.14 23.77 4.88
C ALA A 88 17.28 25.20 4.33
N SER A 89 16.35 25.62 3.47
CA SER A 89 16.31 26.98 2.92
C SER A 89 16.12 28.04 4.01
N ASN A 90 15.20 27.82 4.96
CA ASN A 90 15.01 28.72 6.10
C ASN A 90 16.27 28.78 6.99
N LEU A 91 16.91 27.65 7.30
CA LEU A 91 18.14 27.64 8.08
C LEU A 91 19.28 28.38 7.36
N ALA A 92 19.42 28.22 6.04
CA ALA A 92 20.39 28.93 5.23
C ALA A 92 20.14 30.45 5.22
N ALA A 93 18.88 30.87 5.05
CA ALA A 93 18.50 32.27 5.09
C ALA A 93 18.77 32.91 6.47
N TRP A 94 18.50 32.18 7.56
CA TRP A 94 18.74 32.69 8.92
C TRP A 94 20.24 32.70 9.28
N GLY A 95 21.03 31.78 8.74
CA GLY A 95 22.49 31.80 8.85
C GLY A 95 23.15 32.93 8.05
N ALA A 96 22.54 33.36 6.95
CA ALA A 96 23.01 34.48 6.14
C ALA A 96 22.60 35.87 6.69
N VAL A 97 21.70 35.92 7.67
CA VAL A 97 21.19 37.15 8.31
C VAL A 97 21.94 37.45 9.63
N ARG A 98 23.03 36.73 9.92
CA ARG A 98 23.92 36.98 11.06
C ARG A 98 25.30 37.43 10.60
#